data_AF-A0A7C4T230-F1
#
_entry.id   AF-A0A7C4T230-F1
#
_cell.length_a   1.000
_cell.length_b   1.000
_cell.length_c   1.000
_cell.angle_alpha   90.00
_cell.angle_beta   90.00
_cell.angle_gamma   90.00
#
_symmetry.space_group_name_H-M   'P 1'
#
loop_
_entity.id
_entity.type
_entity.pdbx_description
1 polymer ?
#
loop_
_entity_poly.entity_id
_entity_poly.type
_entity_poly.pdbx_seq_one_letter_code
_entity_poly.pdbx_strand_id
1 'polypeptide(L)'
;MKYYPNTSSLAKIYRDKERTPRIFLSPPHMGGDEIRYVHQAFESNYIAPLGPQVDVFEKEFSEYTGINHCVALSSGTAAMHLALRYLGVGPGDEVFASTLTFIGSVSPVTFLGATPVFIDCDRATWNMDPVLLEAELERCAKAGRLPKAVVPTDLYGQCCDLERIVAICDRYGVPVVCDSAEAMGA
;
A
#
# COMPACT_ATOMS: atom_id res chain seq x y z
N MET A 1 41.23 18.99 -23.39
CA MET A 1 40.27 20.09 -23.13
C MET A 1 39.32 20.15 -24.31
N LYS A 2 38.15 19.49 -24.23
CA LYS A 2 37.18 19.44 -25.32
C LYS A 2 35.95 20.28 -24.95
N TYR A 3 35.74 21.30 -25.77
CA TYR A 3 34.61 22.21 -25.78
C TYR A 3 33.33 21.42 -26.11
N TYR A 4 32.28 21.53 -25.30
CA TYR A 4 30.92 21.12 -25.67
C TYR A 4 30.03 22.36 -25.70
N PRO A 5 29.18 22.53 -26.74
CA PRO A 5 28.47 23.77 -27.01
C PRO A 5 27.27 24.01 -26.08
N ASN A 6 26.97 25.30 -25.93
CA ASN A 6 25.90 25.93 -25.18
C ASN A 6 24.54 25.21 -25.33
N THR A 7 23.93 24.79 -24.21
CA THR A 7 22.63 24.08 -24.14
C THR A 7 21.41 24.98 -24.41
N SER A 8 21.60 26.18 -24.97
CA SER A 8 20.57 27.18 -25.21
C SER A 8 19.63 26.89 -26.41
N SER A 9 19.67 25.68 -26.99
CA SER A 9 18.87 25.31 -28.18
C SER A 9 17.70 24.38 -27.89
N LEU A 10 17.71 23.62 -26.79
CA LEU A 10 16.60 22.72 -26.43
C LEU A 10 15.51 23.41 -25.57
N ALA A 11 15.84 24.54 -24.94
CA ALA A 11 14.90 25.32 -24.11
C ALA A 11 13.88 26.16 -24.93
N LYS A 12 13.89 26.07 -26.27
CA LYS A 12 13.07 26.92 -27.15
C LYS A 12 11.84 26.27 -27.76
N ILE A 13 11.57 24.98 -27.49
CA ILE A 13 10.49 24.23 -28.16
C ILE A 13 9.14 24.23 -27.39
N TYR A 14 9.06 24.69 -26.14
CA TYR A 14 7.78 24.74 -25.42
C TYR A 14 7.60 26.01 -24.58
N ARG A 15 7.72 27.18 -25.21
CA ARG A 15 7.18 28.42 -24.65
C ARG A 15 5.75 28.61 -25.14
N ASP A 16 4.88 27.69 -24.73
CA ASP A 16 3.45 27.77 -25.00
C ASP A 16 2.80 28.65 -23.93
N LYS A 17 2.50 29.90 -24.30
CA LYS A 17 2.07 30.97 -23.37
C LYS A 17 0.56 30.97 -23.11
N GLU A 18 -0.19 29.98 -23.61
CA GLU A 18 -1.63 29.83 -23.36
C GLU A 18 -2.06 28.37 -23.18
N ARG A 19 -1.32 27.60 -22.37
CA ARG A 19 -1.78 26.27 -21.99
C ARG A 19 -2.46 26.35 -20.63
N THR A 20 -3.71 25.91 -20.54
CA THR A 20 -4.38 25.69 -19.24
C THR A 20 -3.44 24.87 -18.36
N PRO A 21 -3.21 25.30 -17.10
CA PRO A 21 -2.30 24.60 -16.21
C PRO A 21 -2.76 23.14 -16.09
N ARG A 22 -1.81 22.21 -16.20
CA ARG A 22 -2.11 20.78 -16.08
C ARG A 22 -2.73 20.54 -14.71
N ILE A 23 -3.95 20.01 -14.70
CA ILE A 23 -4.61 19.57 -13.48
C ILE A 23 -4.13 18.14 -13.21
N PHE A 24 -3.39 17.95 -12.12
CA PHE A 24 -2.97 16.64 -11.63
C PHE A 24 -4.03 16.08 -10.67
N LEU A 25 -4.10 14.75 -10.55
CA LEU A 25 -5.03 14.10 -9.63
C LEU A 25 -4.65 14.37 -8.16
N SER A 26 -3.39 14.12 -7.79
CA SER A 26 -2.86 14.33 -6.44
C SER A 26 -1.35 14.63 -6.50
N PRO A 27 -0.96 15.89 -6.78
CA PRO A 27 0.45 16.29 -6.70
C PRO A 27 0.88 16.39 -5.23
N PRO A 28 2.16 16.11 -4.89
CA PRO A 28 2.66 16.32 -3.53
C PRO A 28 2.42 17.75 -3.05
N HIS A 29 1.94 17.89 -1.82
CA HIS A 29 1.79 19.16 -1.13
C HIS A 29 2.89 19.28 -0.07
N MET A 30 3.86 20.16 -0.29
CA MET A 30 4.99 20.37 0.63
C MET A 30 4.60 21.37 1.73
N GLY A 31 4.67 20.96 2.99
CA GLY A 31 4.34 21.77 4.18
C GLY A 31 5.46 22.71 4.63
N GLY A 32 6.69 22.52 4.12
CA GLY A 32 7.84 23.41 4.34
C GLY A 32 8.89 22.86 5.30
N ASP A 33 8.53 21.92 6.19
CA ASP A 33 9.47 21.28 7.11
C ASP A 33 10.30 20.17 6.47
N GLU A 34 9.89 19.64 5.32
CA GLU A 34 10.55 18.49 4.68
C GLU A 34 12.00 18.81 4.35
N ILE A 35 12.28 20.01 3.82
CA ILE A 35 13.65 20.42 3.48
C ILE A 35 14.53 20.52 4.74
N ARG A 36 13.95 20.99 5.85
CA ARG A 36 14.64 21.06 7.15
C ARG A 36 15.01 19.67 7.63
N TYR A 37 14.09 18.69 7.56
CA TYR A 37 14.39 17.32 7.97
C TYR A 37 15.42 16.62 7.07
N VAL A 38 15.39 16.89 5.76
CA VAL A 38 16.44 16.42 4.84
C VAL A 38 17.80 16.99 5.25
N HIS A 39 17.91 18.30 5.52
CA HIS A 39 19.16 18.90 6.01
C HIS A 39 19.65 18.27 7.31
N GLN A 40 18.75 18.01 8.28
CA GLN A 40 19.10 17.34 9.53
C GLN A 40 19.67 15.92 9.30
N ALA A 41 19.16 15.17 8.31
CA ALA A 41 19.72 13.88 7.94
C ALA A 41 21.16 14.00 7.43
N PHE A 42 21.46 15.02 6.61
CA PHE A 42 22.82 15.31 6.13
C PHE A 42 23.74 15.76 7.26
N GLU A 43 23.29 16.65 8.15
CA GLU A 43 24.07 17.14 9.28
C GLU A 43 24.41 16.03 10.29
N SER A 44 23.46 15.14 10.55
CA SER A 44 23.65 13.97 11.41
C SER A 44 24.43 12.84 10.73
N ASN A 45 24.66 12.93 9.42
CA ASN A 45 25.29 11.91 8.58
C ASN A 45 24.55 10.55 8.58
N TYR A 46 23.29 10.51 9.01
CA TYR A 46 22.40 9.35 8.88
C TYR A 46 21.73 9.33 7.50
N ILE A 47 22.54 9.14 6.46
CA ILE A 47 22.06 8.93 5.08
C ILE A 47 21.93 7.43 4.82
N ALA A 48 21.02 6.79 5.56
CA ALA A 48 20.85 5.34 5.62
C ALA A 48 19.38 4.99 5.86
N PRO A 49 18.94 3.75 5.59
CA PRO A 49 17.56 3.29 5.85
C PRO A 49 17.30 3.03 7.35
N LEU A 50 17.98 3.76 8.24
CA LEU A 50 17.89 3.72 9.69
C LEU A 50 18.40 5.04 10.26
N GLY A 51 17.93 5.42 11.45
CA GLY A 51 18.38 6.64 12.12
C GLY A 51 17.24 7.30 12.89
N PRO A 52 17.53 8.39 13.63
CA PRO A 52 16.57 9.00 14.54
C PRO A 52 15.31 9.51 13.84
N GLN A 53 15.39 9.90 12.57
CA GLN A 53 14.23 10.32 11.78
C GLN A 53 13.26 9.16 11.51
N VAL A 54 13.78 7.94 11.33
CA VAL A 54 12.95 6.73 11.16
C VAL A 54 12.26 6.39 12.48
N ASP A 55 13.02 6.38 13.58
CA ASP A 55 12.48 6.09 14.92
C ASP A 55 11.34 7.07 15.31
N VAL A 56 11.54 8.36 15.00
CA VAL A 56 10.52 9.39 15.23
C VAL A 56 9.32 9.20 14.32
N PHE A 57 9.52 8.90 13.03
CA PHE A 57 8.41 8.66 12.10
C PHE A 57 7.55 7.48 12.54
N GLU A 58 8.15 6.33 12.90
CA GLU A 58 7.41 5.16 13.37
C GLU A 58 6.61 5.46 14.64
N LYS A 59 7.23 6.18 15.59
CA LYS A 59 6.58 6.58 16.84
C LYS A 59 5.42 7.53 16.59
N GLU A 60 5.64 8.62 15.86
CA GLU A 60 4.60 9.63 15.58
C GLU A 60 3.47 9.05 14.74
N PHE A 61 3.77 8.16 13.80
CA PHE A 61 2.75 7.48 12.99
C PHE A 61 1.90 6.52 13.84
N SER A 62 2.53 5.78 14.77
CA SER A 62 1.84 4.94 15.75
C SER A 62 0.92 5.78 16.65
N GLU A 63 1.41 6.91 17.17
CA GLU A 63 0.61 7.84 17.98
C GLU A 63 -0.56 8.46 17.20
N TYR A 64 -0.33 8.83 15.93
CA TYR A 64 -1.35 9.42 15.06
C TYR A 64 -2.47 8.44 14.72
N THR A 65 -2.12 7.19 14.38
CA THR A 65 -3.08 6.15 13.98
C THR A 65 -3.72 5.43 15.16
N GLY A 66 -3.12 5.48 16.34
CA GLY A 66 -3.51 4.67 17.50
C GLY A 66 -3.12 3.19 17.38
N ILE A 67 -2.39 2.78 16.33
CA ILE A 67 -1.87 1.42 16.17
C ILE A 67 -0.60 1.30 17.00
N ASN A 68 -0.54 0.32 17.91
CA ASN A 68 0.56 0.16 18.89
C ASN A 68 1.97 0.01 18.30
N HIS A 69 2.08 -0.44 17.05
CA HIS A 69 3.35 -0.73 16.40
C HIS A 69 3.33 -0.25 14.95
N CYS A 70 4.39 0.46 14.55
CA CYS A 70 4.63 0.89 13.18
C CYS A 70 6.04 0.47 12.77
N VAL A 71 6.22 0.10 11.50
CA VAL A 71 7.53 -0.19 10.91
C VAL A 71 7.62 0.53 9.58
N ALA A 72 8.60 1.42 9.43
CA ALA A 72 8.85 2.17 8.22
C ALA A 72 9.50 1.29 7.15
N LEU A 73 8.97 1.33 5.94
CA LEU A 73 9.44 0.54 4.81
C LEU A 73 9.60 1.39 3.56
N SER A 74 10.28 0.85 2.55
CA SER A 74 10.60 1.57 1.32
C SER A 74 9.38 1.82 0.42
N SER A 75 8.29 1.09 0.59
CA SER A 75 7.02 1.25 -0.16
C SER A 75 5.88 0.45 0.48
N GLY A 76 4.64 0.77 0.11
CA GLY A 76 3.46 -0.05 0.47
C GLY A 76 3.54 -1.49 -0.06
N THR A 77 4.11 -1.70 -1.24
CA THR A 77 4.35 -3.05 -1.79
C THR A 77 5.34 -3.85 -0.93
N ALA A 78 6.38 -3.20 -0.39
CA ALA A 78 7.29 -3.84 0.56
C ALA A 78 6.60 -4.18 1.89
N ALA A 79 5.67 -3.34 2.35
CA ALA A 79 4.83 -3.63 3.52
C ALA A 79 3.94 -4.86 3.32
N MET A 80 3.22 -4.92 2.20
CA MET A 80 2.39 -6.08 1.86
C MET A 80 3.22 -7.36 1.71
N HIS A 81 4.40 -7.28 1.08
CA HIS A 81 5.31 -8.42 0.98
C HIS A 81 5.79 -8.90 2.35
N LEU A 82 6.20 -8.00 3.24
CA LEU A 82 6.65 -8.36 4.58
C LEU A 82 5.52 -8.98 5.40
N ALA A 83 4.31 -8.41 5.36
CA ALA A 83 3.15 -8.90 6.07
C ALA A 83 2.76 -10.33 5.65
N LEU A 84 2.65 -10.57 4.35
CA LEU A 84 2.33 -11.92 3.83
C LEU A 84 3.45 -12.93 4.12
N ARG A 85 4.71 -12.51 4.04
CA ARG A 85 5.85 -13.35 4.40
C ARG A 85 5.85 -13.71 5.89
N TYR A 86 5.46 -12.77 6.75
CA TYR A 86 5.32 -13.01 8.19
C TYR A 86 4.23 -14.05 8.49
N LEU A 87 3.12 -14.04 7.74
CA LEU A 87 2.07 -15.06 7.81
C LEU A 87 2.47 -16.41 7.21
N GLY A 88 3.69 -16.51 6.67
CA GLY A 88 4.21 -17.74 6.08
C GLY A 88 3.56 -18.12 4.75
N VAL A 89 3.07 -17.12 3.99
CA VAL A 89 2.56 -17.33 2.62
C VAL A 89 3.69 -17.82 1.71
N GLY A 90 3.44 -18.89 0.95
CA GLY A 90 4.40 -19.47 0.04
C GLY A 90 3.80 -20.34 -1.07
N PRO A 91 4.63 -21.15 -1.77
CA PRO A 91 4.16 -22.00 -2.86
C PRO A 91 3.04 -22.96 -2.44
N GLY A 92 1.97 -22.99 -3.23
CA GLY A 92 0.79 -23.82 -2.98
C GLY A 92 -0.29 -23.16 -2.12
N ASP A 93 0.01 -22.03 -1.49
CA ASP A 93 -0.99 -21.23 -0.77
C ASP A 93 -1.83 -20.39 -1.74
N GLU A 94 -3.08 -20.14 -1.34
CA GLU A 94 -3.94 -19.12 -1.94
C GLU A 94 -4.07 -17.92 -1.02
N VAL A 95 -4.09 -16.71 -1.57
CA VAL A 95 -4.38 -15.47 -0.84
C VAL A 95 -5.58 -14.80 -1.50
N PHE A 96 -6.62 -14.57 -0.72
CA PHE A 96 -7.80 -13.86 -1.22
C PHE A 96 -7.49 -12.37 -1.25
N ALA A 97 -7.82 -11.68 -2.33
CA ALA A 97 -7.55 -10.25 -2.47
C ALA A 97 -8.69 -9.52 -3.18
N SER A 98 -8.84 -8.22 -2.92
CA SER A 98 -9.73 -7.36 -3.70
C SER A 98 -9.41 -7.44 -5.19
N THR A 99 -10.43 -7.66 -6.02
CA THR A 99 -10.26 -7.62 -7.49
C THR A 99 -9.97 -6.21 -7.98
N LEU A 100 -10.72 -5.24 -7.44
CA LEU A 100 -10.59 -3.83 -7.77
C LEU A 100 -9.62 -3.16 -6.80
N THR A 101 -8.35 -3.12 -7.18
CA THR A 101 -7.27 -2.52 -6.38
C THR A 101 -6.07 -2.13 -7.26
N PHE A 102 -5.08 -1.45 -6.69
CA PHE A 102 -3.78 -1.30 -7.30
C PHE A 102 -2.94 -2.60 -7.20
N ILE A 103 -2.15 -2.91 -8.23
CA ILE A 103 -1.37 -4.17 -8.28
C ILE A 103 -0.38 -4.35 -7.12
N GLY A 104 -0.02 -3.25 -6.43
CA GLY A 104 0.83 -3.26 -5.23
C GLY A 104 0.28 -4.12 -4.09
N SER A 105 -1.05 -4.26 -3.96
CA SER A 105 -1.70 -5.10 -2.94
C SER A 105 -1.52 -6.59 -3.21
N VAL A 106 -1.40 -6.97 -4.48
CA VAL A 106 -1.59 -8.36 -4.95
C VAL A 106 -0.28 -8.98 -5.44
N SER A 107 0.57 -8.21 -6.12
CA SER A 107 1.84 -8.70 -6.65
C SER A 107 2.75 -9.38 -5.60
N PRO A 108 2.76 -8.97 -4.31
CA PRO A 108 3.54 -9.71 -3.31
C PRO A 108 3.15 -11.16 -3.10
N VAL A 109 1.89 -11.53 -3.39
CA VAL A 109 1.43 -12.93 -3.37
C VAL A 109 2.25 -13.77 -4.36
N THR A 110 2.48 -13.25 -5.57
CA THR A 110 3.23 -13.97 -6.61
C THR A 110 4.73 -13.95 -6.37
N PHE A 111 5.27 -12.90 -5.72
CA PHE A 111 6.68 -12.86 -5.31
C PHE A 111 7.02 -14.00 -4.34
N LEU A 112 6.05 -14.39 -3.51
CA LEU A 112 6.16 -15.50 -2.56
C LEU A 112 5.84 -16.87 -3.18
N GLY A 113 5.46 -16.92 -4.47
CA GLY A 113 5.09 -18.16 -5.17
C GLY A 113 3.67 -18.66 -4.85
N ALA A 114 2.87 -17.89 -4.13
CA ALA A 114 1.47 -18.18 -3.85
C ALA A 114 0.56 -17.74 -5.02
N THR A 115 -0.72 -18.13 -4.95
CA THR A 115 -1.73 -17.81 -5.97
C THR A 115 -2.73 -16.78 -5.44
N PRO A 116 -2.87 -15.61 -6.08
CA PRO A 116 -3.95 -14.69 -5.74
C PRO A 116 -5.29 -15.24 -6.23
N VAL A 117 -6.30 -15.21 -5.37
CA VAL A 117 -7.70 -15.49 -5.69
C VAL A 117 -8.49 -14.21 -5.45
N PHE A 118 -9.28 -13.80 -6.42
CA PHE A 118 -9.90 -12.48 -6.41
C PHE A 118 -11.34 -12.53 -5.92
N ILE A 119 -11.67 -11.65 -4.97
CA ILE A 119 -13.04 -11.40 -4.48
C ILE A 119 -13.52 -10.08 -5.08
N ASP A 120 -14.71 -10.07 -5.66
CA ASP A 120 -15.28 -8.89 -6.31
C ASP A 120 -15.71 -7.83 -5.27
N CYS A 121 -16.03 -6.64 -5.75
CA CYS A 121 -16.37 -5.48 -4.95
C CYS A 121 -17.89 -5.29 -4.78
N ASP A 122 -18.25 -4.63 -3.69
CA ASP A 122 -19.59 -4.08 -3.52
C ASP A 122 -19.78 -2.86 -4.44
N ARG A 123 -20.98 -2.72 -5.03
CA ARG A 123 -21.25 -1.68 -6.02
C ARG A 123 -21.30 -0.27 -5.45
N ALA A 124 -21.60 -0.11 -4.16
CA ALA A 124 -21.74 1.19 -3.53
C ALA A 124 -20.39 1.71 -3.03
N THR A 125 -19.54 0.82 -2.51
CA THR A 125 -18.29 1.17 -1.85
C THR A 125 -17.05 0.92 -2.70
N TRP A 126 -17.14 0.03 -3.70
CA TRP A 126 -16.02 -0.48 -4.52
C TRP A 126 -14.95 -1.26 -3.75
N ASN A 127 -15.15 -1.44 -2.45
CA ASN A 127 -14.34 -2.30 -1.60
C ASN A 127 -14.83 -3.75 -1.69
N MET A 128 -14.01 -4.70 -1.23
CA MET A 128 -14.34 -6.14 -1.21
C MET A 128 -15.74 -6.38 -0.62
N ASP A 129 -16.60 -7.11 -1.34
CA ASP A 129 -17.93 -7.47 -0.85
C ASP A 129 -17.83 -8.57 0.23
N PRO A 130 -18.22 -8.29 1.50
CA PRO A 130 -18.15 -9.29 2.56
C PRO A 130 -19.03 -10.51 2.32
N VAL A 131 -20.14 -10.37 1.57
CA VAL A 131 -21.04 -11.48 1.23
C VAL A 131 -20.33 -12.46 0.28
N LEU A 132 -19.62 -11.93 -0.72
CA LEU A 132 -18.85 -12.76 -1.65
C LEU A 132 -17.67 -13.42 -0.95
N LEU A 133 -16.98 -12.69 -0.07
CA LEU A 133 -15.91 -13.24 0.77
C LEU A 133 -16.41 -14.42 1.62
N GLU A 134 -17.53 -14.25 2.32
CA GLU A 134 -18.12 -15.28 3.17
C GLU A 134 -18.51 -16.53 2.36
N ALA A 135 -19.18 -16.35 1.22
CA ALA A 135 -19.57 -17.45 0.35
C ALA A 135 -18.36 -18.24 -0.17
N GLU A 136 -17.27 -17.56 -0.53
CA GLU A 136 -16.07 -18.21 -1.04
C GLU A 136 -15.27 -18.91 0.06
N LEU A 137 -15.17 -18.33 1.25
CA LEU A 137 -14.59 -19.00 2.42
C LEU A 137 -15.37 -20.25 2.81
N GLU A 138 -16.71 -20.20 2.80
CA GLU A 138 -17.55 -21.38 3.01
C GLU A 138 -17.28 -22.48 1.98
N ARG A 139 -17.17 -22.12 0.70
CA ARG A 139 -16.88 -23.05 -0.39
C ARG A 139 -15.54 -23.73 -0.19
N CYS A 140 -14.50 -22.95 0.14
CA CYS A 140 -13.15 -23.42 0.42
C CYS A 140 -13.08 -24.29 1.68
N ALA A 141 -13.80 -23.94 2.74
CA ALA A 141 -13.92 -24.75 3.95
C ALA A 141 -14.53 -26.12 3.66
N LYS A 142 -15.63 -26.17 2.89
CA LYS A 142 -16.27 -27.43 2.45
C LYS A 142 -15.34 -28.30 1.60
N ALA A 143 -14.45 -27.67 0.83
CA ALA A 143 -13.43 -28.35 0.03
C ALA A 143 -12.15 -28.72 0.82
N GLY A 144 -12.06 -28.35 2.11
CA GLY A 144 -10.88 -28.60 2.93
C GLY A 144 -9.63 -27.80 2.54
N ARG A 145 -9.81 -26.66 1.88
CA ARG A 145 -8.70 -25.84 1.34
C ARG A 145 -8.98 -24.34 1.52
N LEU A 146 -8.75 -23.85 2.72
CA LEU A 146 -8.87 -22.43 3.07
C LEU A 146 -7.68 -21.61 2.53
N PRO A 147 -7.87 -20.32 2.20
CA PRO A 147 -6.77 -19.44 1.86
C PRO A 147 -5.87 -19.20 3.08
N LYS A 148 -4.62 -18.84 2.81
CA LYS A 148 -3.61 -18.52 3.83
C LYS A 148 -3.82 -17.15 4.46
N ALA A 149 -4.39 -16.20 3.71
CA ALA A 149 -4.70 -14.85 4.17
C ALA A 149 -5.78 -14.21 3.27
N VAL A 150 -6.40 -13.15 3.78
CA VAL A 150 -7.30 -12.26 3.03
C VAL A 150 -6.73 -10.84 3.04
N VAL A 151 -6.74 -10.18 1.87
CA VAL A 151 -6.23 -8.82 1.64
C VAL A 151 -7.36 -7.95 1.09
N PRO A 152 -8.18 -7.33 1.97
CA PRO A 152 -9.08 -6.26 1.55
C PRO A 152 -8.28 -4.98 1.28
N THR A 153 -8.84 -4.09 0.47
CA THR A 153 -8.26 -2.78 0.14
C THR A 153 -9.23 -1.70 0.58
N ASP A 154 -8.71 -0.63 1.18
CA ASP A 154 -9.45 0.62 1.41
C ASP A 154 -9.31 1.52 0.18
N LEU A 155 -10.17 1.32 -0.82
CA LEU A 155 -10.02 1.96 -2.13
C LEU A 155 -10.37 3.45 -2.07
N TYR A 156 -9.53 4.30 -2.69
CA TYR A 156 -9.74 5.75 -2.79
C TYR A 156 -9.96 6.47 -1.44
N GLY A 157 -9.43 5.92 -0.36
CA GLY A 157 -9.54 6.47 0.99
C GLY A 157 -10.84 6.11 1.72
N GLN A 158 -11.67 5.26 1.13
CA GLN A 158 -12.86 4.73 1.80
C GLN A 158 -12.52 3.39 2.46
N CYS A 159 -12.70 3.32 3.78
CA CYS A 159 -12.50 2.08 4.53
C CYS A 159 -13.44 0.97 4.04
N CYS A 160 -12.92 -0.23 3.87
CA CYS A 160 -13.72 -1.44 3.70
C CYS A 160 -14.52 -1.74 4.98
N ASP A 161 -15.51 -2.62 4.90
CA ASP A 161 -16.25 -3.11 6.08
C ASP A 161 -15.37 -4.09 6.89
N LEU A 162 -14.28 -3.55 7.46
CA LEU A 162 -13.19 -4.32 8.04
C LEU A 162 -13.66 -5.12 9.26
N GLU A 163 -14.55 -4.56 10.08
CA GLU A 163 -15.14 -5.27 11.23
C GLU A 163 -15.85 -6.55 10.76
N ARG A 164 -16.67 -6.45 9.71
CA ARG A 164 -17.38 -7.60 9.16
C ARG A 164 -16.42 -8.59 8.49
N ILE A 165 -15.44 -8.10 7.73
CA ILE A 165 -14.45 -8.94 7.06
C ILE A 165 -13.64 -9.75 8.09
N VAL A 166 -13.15 -9.10 9.15
CA VAL A 166 -12.44 -9.77 10.24
C VAL A 166 -13.34 -10.80 10.93
N ALA A 167 -14.57 -10.43 11.28
CA ALA A 167 -15.52 -11.36 11.90
C ALA A 167 -15.82 -12.60 11.02
N ILE A 168 -15.91 -12.43 9.70
CA ILE A 168 -16.08 -13.55 8.76
C ILE A 168 -14.85 -14.45 8.80
N CYS A 169 -13.65 -13.87 8.69
CA CYS A 169 -12.38 -14.60 8.57
C CYS A 169 -12.00 -15.34 9.88
N ASP A 170 -12.31 -14.76 11.04
CA ASP A 170 -12.06 -15.34 12.36
C ASP A 170 -12.78 -16.69 12.54
N ARG A 171 -13.99 -16.86 11.98
CA ARG A 171 -14.73 -18.12 12.03
C ARG A 171 -13.99 -19.28 11.33
N TYR A 172 -13.08 -18.96 10.41
CA TYR A 172 -12.25 -19.94 9.69
C TYR A 172 -10.79 -19.92 10.13
N GLY A 173 -10.40 -19.04 11.05
CA GLY A 173 -9.01 -18.85 11.47
C GLY A 173 -8.10 -18.32 10.35
N VAL A 174 -8.65 -17.55 9.41
CA VAL A 174 -7.88 -16.97 8.30
C VAL A 174 -7.45 -15.54 8.68
N PRO A 175 -6.15 -15.21 8.65
CA PRO A 175 -5.68 -13.87 8.97
C PRO A 175 -6.04 -12.84 7.89
N VAL A 176 -6.25 -11.59 8.30
CA VAL A 176 -6.53 -10.44 7.43
C VAL A 176 -5.34 -9.49 7.41
N VAL A 177 -4.92 -9.06 6.22
CA VAL A 177 -3.94 -7.98 6.01
C VAL A 177 -4.61 -6.89 5.20
N CYS A 178 -5.07 -5.83 5.85
CA CYS A 178 -5.72 -4.72 5.18
C CYS A 178 -4.71 -3.84 4.43
N ASP A 179 -4.95 -3.60 3.13
CA ASP A 179 -4.21 -2.62 2.36
C ASP A 179 -4.88 -1.24 2.43
N SER A 180 -4.33 -0.39 3.30
CA SER A 180 -4.77 0.99 3.49
C SER A 180 -3.86 2.02 2.80
N ALA A 181 -3.17 1.64 1.71
CA ALA A 181 -2.22 2.53 1.01
C ALA A 181 -2.85 3.86 0.52
N GLU A 182 -4.16 3.87 0.27
CA GLU A 182 -4.91 5.05 -0.20
C GLU A 182 -5.76 5.69 0.92
N ALA A 183 -5.69 5.20 2.16
CA ALA A 183 -6.65 5.53 3.23
C ALA A 183 -6.01 6.04 4.54
N MET A 184 -4.80 6.60 4.47
CA MET A 184 -4.19 7.26 5.64
C MET A 184 -5.06 8.44 6.10
N GLY A 185 -5.58 8.36 7.34
CA GLY A 185 -6.38 9.40 7.98
C GLY A 185 -7.90 9.21 7.91
N ALA A 186 -8.38 8.08 7.38
CA ALA A 186 -9.79 7.69 7.37
C ALA A 186 -10.25 7.07 8.70
#